data_AF-A0A2E8KG61-F1
#
_entry.id   AF-A0A2E8KG61-F1
#
_cell.length_a   1.000
_cell.length_b   1.000
_cell.length_c   1.000
_cell.angle_alpha   90.00
_cell.angle_beta   90.00
_cell.angle_gamma   90.00
#
_symmetry.space_group_name_H-M   'P 1'
#
loop_
_entity.id
_entity.type
_entity.pdbx_description
1 polymer ?
#
loop_
_entity_poly.entity_id
_entity_poly.type
_entity_poly.pdbx_seq_one_letter_code
_entity_poly.pdbx_strand_id
1 'polypeptide(L)' 'MNKYFILFVAILWSTLCVSQDRSVESRAMAWLAVVDAGHYTESWQQASGFFKQSVSSKQWAVALS' A
#
# COMPACT_ATOMS: atom_id res chain seq x y z
N MET A 1 24.18 33.86 15.88
CA MET A 1 23.57 33.04 14.82
C MET A 1 22.23 33.67 14.44
N ASN A 2 22.03 34.03 13.17
CA ASN A 2 20.87 34.84 12.76
C ASN A 2 19.55 34.06 12.94
N LYS A 3 18.54 34.65 13.58
CA LYS A 3 17.20 34.05 13.77
C LYS A 3 16.62 33.48 12.47
N TYR A 4 16.80 34.22 11.37
CA TYR A 4 16.31 33.83 10.06
C TYR A 4 17.04 32.61 9.49
N PHE A 5 18.31 32.42 9.85
CA PHE A 5 19.09 31.25 9.47
C PHE A 5 18.58 29.99 10.19
N ILE A 6 18.24 30.09 11.47
CA ILE A 6 17.68 28.97 12.25
C ILE A 6 16.30 28.56 11.70
N LEU A 7 15.45 29.52 11.36
CA LEU A 7 14.14 29.25 10.75
C LEU A 7 14.26 28.61 9.36
N PHE A 8 15.24 29.05 8.55
CA PHE A 8 15.48 28.49 7.23
C PHE A 8 15.94 27.03 7.29
N VAL A 9 16.84 26.70 8.22
CA VAL A 9 17.32 25.32 8.43
C VAL A 9 16.22 24.41 8.97
N ALA A 10 15.36 24.91 9.86
CA ALA A 10 14.25 24.13 10.42
C ALA A 10 13.19 23.76 9.36
N ILE A 11 12.94 24.63 8.39
CA ILE A 11 11.97 24.38 7.30
C ILE A 11 12.52 23.35 6.29
N LEU A 12 13.82 23.37 6.03
CA LEU A 12 14.47 22.44 5.10
C LEU A 12 14.63 21.01 5.65
N TRP A 13 14.51 20.81 6.97
CA TRP A 13 14.65 19.49 7.58
C TRP A 13 13.43 18.58 7.35
N SER A 14 12.24 19.17 7.19
CA SER A 14 10.99 18.42 6.99
C SER A 14 10.83 17.85 5.58
N THR A 15 11.57 18.35 4.59
CA THR A 15 11.41 17.97 3.17
C THR A 15 12.24 16.75 2.76
N LEU A 16 13.08 16.20 3.63
CA LEU A 16 13.93 15.03 3.34
C LEU A 16 13.36 13.69 3.81
N CYS A 17 12.12 13.66 4.32
CA CYS A 17 11.49 12.40 4.72
C CYS A 17 10.90 11.67 3.50
N VAL A 18 11.77 11.08 2.68
CA VAL A 18 11.35 10.07 1.68
C VAL A 18 11.19 8.75 2.41
N SER A 19 9.94 8.36 2.73
CA SER A 19 9.64 7.02 3.23
C SER A 19 9.50 6.05 2.05
N GLN A 20 10.61 5.50 1.56
CA GLN A 20 10.56 4.42 0.58
C GLN A 20 10.29 3.09 1.30
N ASP A 21 9.04 2.88 1.70
CA ASP A 21 8.63 1.66 2.38
C ASP A 21 8.47 0.49 1.39
N ARG A 22 9.60 -0.15 1.07
CA ARG A 22 9.65 -1.35 0.22
C ARG A 22 8.82 -2.52 0.76
N SER A 23 8.39 -2.46 2.02
CA SER A 23 7.49 -3.49 2.59
C SER A 23 6.10 -3.44 1.96
N VAL A 24 5.64 -2.28 1.51
CA VAL A 24 4.32 -2.13 0.87
C VAL A 24 4.34 -2.72 -0.52
N GLU A 25 5.38 -2.42 -1.30
CA GLU A 25 5.60 -3.00 -2.63
C GLU A 25 5.70 -4.51 -2.56
N SER A 26 6.52 -5.05 -1.65
CA SER A 26 6.68 -6.49 -1.48
C SER A 26 5.36 -7.19 -1.12
N ARG A 27 4.57 -6.61 -0.20
CA ARG A 27 3.24 -7.16 0.16
C ARG A 27 2.26 -7.11 -1.00
N ALA A 28 2.26 -6.03 -1.79
CA ALA A 28 1.41 -5.92 -2.97
C ALA A 28 1.78 -6.96 -4.03
N MET A 29 3.08 -7.16 -4.28
CA MET A 29 3.56 -8.17 -5.23
C MET A 29 3.23 -9.60 -4.77
N ALA A 30 3.37 -9.89 -3.47
CA ALA A 30 2.98 -11.18 -2.91
C ALA A 30 1.48 -11.45 -3.07
N TRP A 31 0.64 -10.43 -2.84
CA TRP A 31 -0.80 -10.54 -3.06
C TRP A 31 -1.15 -10.77 -4.54
N LEU A 32 -0.48 -10.06 -5.46
CA LEU A 32 -0.66 -10.27 -6.90
C LEU A 32 -0.29 -11.68 -7.35
N ALA A 33 0.79 -12.26 -6.82
CA ALA A 33 1.18 -13.63 -7.14
C ALA A 33 0.08 -14.66 -6.81
N VAL A 34 -0.69 -14.43 -5.74
CA VAL A 34 -1.85 -15.27 -5.38
C VAL A 34 -3.01 -15.09 -6.37
N VAL A 35 -3.24 -13.86 -6.84
CA VAL A 35 -4.24 -13.56 -7.89
C VAL A 35 -3.85 -14.24 -9.20
N ASP A 36 -2.60 -14.08 -9.64
CA ASP A 36 -2.07 -14.64 -10.89
C ASP A 36 -2.07 -16.18 -10.88
N ALA A 37 -1.93 -16.80 -9.71
CA ALA A 37 -2.07 -18.24 -9.52
C ALA A 37 -3.53 -18.75 -9.59
N GLY A 38 -4.51 -17.86 -9.73
CA GLY A 38 -5.94 -18.21 -9.79
C GLY A 38 -6.57 -18.47 -8.41
N HIS A 39 -5.87 -18.19 -7.32
CA HIS A 39 -6.35 -18.42 -5.95
C HIS A 39 -7.25 -17.25 -5.48
N TYR A 40 -8.35 -17.00 -6.18
CA TYR A 40 -9.15 -15.80 -5.97
C TYR A 40 -9.77 -15.70 -4.56
N THR A 41 -10.23 -16.81 -3.99
CA THR A 41 -10.75 -16.81 -2.60
C THR A 41 -9.66 -16.44 -1.60
N GLU A 42 -8.43 -16.91 -1.79
CA GLU A 42 -7.29 -16.60 -0.92
C GLU A 42 -6.87 -15.13 -1.08
N SER A 43 -6.73 -14.64 -2.30
CA SER A 43 -6.42 -13.23 -2.57
C SER A 43 -7.48 -12.29 -1.98
N TRP A 44 -8.76 -12.67 -2.00
CA TRP A 44 -9.83 -11.89 -1.36
C TRP A 44 -9.65 -11.82 0.16
N GLN A 45 -9.27 -12.92 0.81
CA GLN A 45 -9.04 -12.94 2.27
C GLN A 45 -7.90 -12.01 2.66
N GLN A 46 -6.83 -11.99 1.87
CA GLN A 46 -5.64 -11.15 2.07
C GLN A 46 -5.88 -9.66 1.76
N ALA A 47 -6.96 -9.32 1.06
CA ALA A 47 -7.30 -7.94 0.74
C ALA A 47 -7.71 -7.13 1.98
N SER A 48 -7.67 -5.80 1.83
CA SER A 48 -8.04 -4.86 2.89
C SER A 48 -9.52 -5.00 3.29
N GLY A 49 -9.84 -4.58 4.52
CA GLY A 49 -11.22 -4.55 4.99
C GLY A 49 -12.13 -3.67 4.12
N PHE A 50 -11.59 -2.56 3.61
CA PHE A 50 -12.30 -1.67 2.68
C PHE A 50 -12.73 -2.41 1.40
N PHE A 51 -11.83 -3.16 0.79
CA PHE A 51 -12.14 -3.95 -0.40
C PHE A 51 -13.22 -5.00 -0.13
N LYS A 52 -13.11 -5.72 0.99
CA LYS A 52 -14.07 -6.76 1.39
C LYS A 52 -15.46 -6.24 1.73
N GLN A 53 -15.59 -4.96 2.08
CA GLN A 53 -16.90 -4.30 2.27
C GLN A 53 -17.61 -4.01 0.95
N SER A 54 -16.86 -3.78 -0.13
CA SER A 54 -17.42 -3.44 -1.45
C SER A 54 -17.61 -4.64 -2.37
N VAL A 55 -16.75 -5.67 -2.25
CA VAL A 55 -16.74 -6.84 -3.12
C VAL A 55 -16.78 -8.09 -2.26
N SER A 56 -17.79 -8.96 -2.44
CA SER A 56 -17.82 -10.27 -1.79
C SER A 56 -16.81 -11.24 -2.43
N SER A 57 -16.36 -12.24 -1.68
CA SER A 57 -15.44 -13.27 -2.20
C SER A 57 -15.96 -13.96 -3.46
N LYS A 58 -17.29 -14.19 -3.54
CA LYS A 58 -17.92 -14.79 -4.72
C LYS A 58 -17.87 -13.86 -5.93
N GLN A 59 -18.20 -12.58 -5.74
CA GLN A 59 -18.13 -11.60 -6.82
C GLN A 59 -16.71 -11.44 -7.35
N TRP A 60 -15.72 -11.44 -6.45
CA TRP A 60 -14.31 -11.39 -6.83
C TRP A 60 -13.89 -12.60 -7.67
N ALA A 61 -14.18 -13.81 -7.20
CA ALA A 61 -13.85 -15.04 -7.92
C ALA A 61 -14.51 -15.10 -9.31
N VAL A 62 -15.79 -14.72 -9.42
CA VAL A 62 -16.52 -14.71 -10.70
C VAL A 62 -16.00 -13.64 -11.66
N ALA A 63 -15.52 -12.50 -11.16
CA ALA A 63 -15.02 -11.43 -12.01
C ALA A 63 -13.65 -11.74 -12.65
N LEU A 64 -12.88 -12.67 -12.06
CA LEU A 64 -11.52 -13.00 -12.48
C LEU A 64 -11.36 -14.39 -13.10
N SER A 65 -12.31 -15.30 -12.90
CA SER A 65 -12.38 -16.61 -13.54
C SER A 65 -12.75 -16.51 -15.01
#